data_AF-A0AA89BJY1-F1
#
_entry.id   AF-A0AA89BJY1-F1
#
_cell.length_a   1.000
_cell.length_b   1.000
_cell.length_c   1.000
_cell.angle_alpha   90.00
_cell.angle_beta   90.00
_cell.angle_gamma   90.00
#
_symmetry.space_group_name_H-M   'P 1'
#
loop_
_entity.id
_entity.type
_entity.pdbx_description
1 polymer ?
#
loop_
_entity_poly.entity_id
_entity_poly.type
_entity_poly.pdbx_seq_one_letter_code
_entity_poly.pdbx_strand_id
1 'polypeptide(L)'
;MDTSCVKSVVDAAKILKEKFTRIDVMYLNAGIMPVKPGINWDNFINGIKDGKLVHMFTTGEGLLSQYDETTTDGLRKIFATNLFGHFVLIREVEEILGGDKPTQIIWTSSRASKQKAFSIRDIQHSEGADPYGSSKYAMDVLSVALNEKYNSRLRAFVVSLNCSPYNGSEALVWVTKQKPESLDPHSRYNSNTNVLGRCFISAEKVSKIVTANYNSNTNILGRCFILAKKVSEIVTANYNSNTNILGRCFISVEKASELETPKYNSNTNILGRCFILAEKVSEIATPKYNSNTNILGRCFILAKKVSEIVTPKYYGNTNILGRCFISAEKVIEIVTPKYNSNTNILGRCLYLLKR
;
A
#
# COMPACT_ATOMS: atom_id res chain seq x y z
N MET A 1 27.25 9.16 -9.46
CA MET A 1 26.80 9.15 -8.06
C MET A 1 26.51 7.71 -7.68
N ASP A 2 27.15 7.21 -6.63
CA ASP A 2 26.87 5.89 -6.06
C ASP A 2 25.80 6.05 -4.97
N THR A 3 24.59 5.52 -5.18
CA THR A 3 23.50 5.65 -4.20
C THR A 3 23.69 4.78 -2.96
N SER A 4 24.61 3.81 -2.97
CA SER A 4 24.91 3.00 -1.79
C SER A 4 25.84 3.68 -0.80
N CYS A 5 26.44 4.83 -1.18
CA CYS A 5 27.38 5.60 -0.37
C CYS A 5 26.82 6.99 -0.06
N VAL A 6 26.53 7.25 1.22
CA VAL A 6 25.94 8.54 1.67
C VAL A 6 26.83 9.73 1.28
N LYS A 7 28.16 9.59 1.43
CA LYS A 7 29.11 10.64 1.04
C LYS A 7 29.01 10.96 -0.47
N SER A 8 28.95 9.93 -1.32
CA SER A 8 28.81 10.13 -2.77
C SER A 8 27.51 10.86 -3.13
N VAL A 9 26.42 10.56 -2.44
CA VAL A 9 25.12 11.23 -2.62
C VAL A 9 25.19 12.69 -2.19
N VAL A 10 25.74 12.98 -1.01
CA VAL A 10 25.87 14.35 -0.48
C VAL A 10 26.76 15.21 -1.40
N ASP A 11 27.89 14.67 -1.87
CA ASP A 11 28.77 15.40 -2.77
C ASP A 11 28.11 15.65 -4.14
N ALA A 12 27.34 14.70 -4.65
CA ALA A 12 26.52 14.92 -5.85
C ALA A 12 25.44 16.00 -5.64
N ALA A 13 24.79 16.03 -4.48
CA ALA A 13 23.79 17.03 -4.15
C ALA A 13 24.39 18.45 -4.08
N LYS A 14 25.60 18.62 -3.53
CA LYS A 14 26.31 19.91 -3.56
C LYS A 14 26.51 20.41 -5.00
N ILE A 15 27.01 19.54 -5.88
CA ILE A 15 27.20 19.87 -7.30
C ILE A 15 25.87 20.27 -7.96
N LEU A 16 24.77 19.60 -7.64
CA LEU A 16 23.45 19.97 -8.19
C LEU A 16 23.01 21.36 -7.73
N LYS A 17 23.20 21.69 -6.46
CA LYS A 17 22.84 23.00 -5.89
C LYS A 17 23.70 24.15 -6.40
N GLU A 18 24.96 23.88 -6.72
CA GLU A 18 25.85 24.85 -7.36
C GLU A 18 25.46 25.11 -8.83
N LYS A 19 24.98 24.08 -9.53
CA LYS A 19 24.67 24.15 -10.97
C LYS A 19 23.27 24.62 -11.30
N PHE A 20 22.30 24.36 -10.43
CA PHE A 20 20.88 24.57 -10.71
C PHE A 20 20.20 25.33 -9.58
N THR A 21 19.38 26.30 -9.95
CA THR A 21 18.54 27.05 -9.02
C THR A 21 17.23 26.34 -8.69
N ARG A 22 16.80 25.39 -9.54
CA ARG A 22 15.65 24.51 -9.30
C ARG A 22 15.81 23.17 -10.01
N ILE A 23 15.12 22.15 -9.52
CA ILE A 23 14.95 20.86 -10.20
C ILE A 23 13.48 20.73 -10.63
N ASP A 24 13.22 20.64 -11.92
CA ASP A 24 11.86 20.41 -12.44
C ASP A 24 11.46 18.93 -12.38
N VAL A 25 12.37 18.04 -12.79
CA VAL A 25 12.14 16.59 -12.84
C VAL A 25 13.36 15.84 -12.34
N MET A 26 13.15 14.86 -11.46
CA MET A 26 14.20 14.00 -10.91
C MET A 26 13.86 12.53 -11.16
N TYR A 27 14.75 11.82 -11.86
CA TYR A 27 14.62 10.38 -12.09
C TYR A 27 15.46 9.59 -11.10
N LEU A 28 14.78 8.88 -10.20
CA LEU A 28 15.40 8.00 -9.22
C LEU A 28 15.37 6.57 -9.76
N ASN A 29 16.26 6.28 -10.71
CA ASN A 29 16.24 5.01 -11.44
C ASN A 29 17.20 3.95 -10.88
N ALA A 30 18.31 4.38 -10.26
CA ALA A 30 19.35 3.46 -9.81
C ALA A 30 18.80 2.41 -8.84
N GLY A 31 19.18 1.16 -9.04
CA GLY A 31 18.85 0.09 -8.11
C GLY A 31 19.58 -1.19 -8.45
N ILE A 32 19.75 -2.05 -7.45
CA ILE A 32 20.39 -3.34 -7.56
C ILE A 32 19.45 -4.45 -7.11
N MET A 33 19.70 -5.63 -7.67
CA MET A 33 19.11 -6.90 -7.27
C MET A 33 20.18 -7.98 -7.46
N PRO A 34 21.19 -8.04 -6.58
CA PRO A 34 22.20 -9.08 -6.61
C PRO A 34 21.55 -10.46 -6.42
N VAL A 35 21.87 -11.38 -7.33
CA VAL A 35 21.45 -12.78 -7.28
C VAL A 35 22.68 -13.66 -7.02
N LYS A 36 22.51 -14.80 -6.33
CA LYS A 36 23.64 -15.70 -6.06
C LYS A 36 24.32 -16.18 -7.36
N PRO A 37 25.64 -16.42 -7.32
CA PRO A 37 26.39 -16.98 -8.44
C PRO A 37 25.76 -18.31 -8.92
N GLY A 38 25.72 -18.52 -10.25
CA GLY A 38 25.18 -19.74 -10.87
C GLY A 38 23.84 -19.58 -11.57
N ILE A 39 23.23 -18.39 -11.55
CA ILE A 39 22.02 -18.08 -12.33
C ILE A 39 22.41 -17.62 -13.74
N ASN A 40 21.83 -18.28 -14.75
CA ASN A 40 21.95 -17.86 -16.15
C ASN A 40 21.14 -16.57 -16.36
N TRP A 41 21.85 -15.46 -16.54
CA TRP A 41 21.27 -14.12 -16.72
C TRP A 41 20.37 -14.00 -17.95
N ASP A 42 20.66 -14.72 -19.03
CA ASP A 42 19.83 -14.70 -20.24
C ASP A 42 18.49 -15.38 -19.98
N ASN A 43 18.50 -16.51 -19.27
CA ASN A 43 17.28 -17.20 -18.84
C ASN A 43 16.51 -16.39 -17.80
N PHE A 44 17.21 -15.64 -16.94
CA PHE A 44 16.59 -14.71 -16.00
C PHE A 44 15.89 -13.56 -16.72
N ILE A 45 16.56 -12.89 -17.66
CA ILE A 45 15.97 -11.80 -18.44
C ILE A 45 14.79 -12.31 -19.29
N ASN A 46 14.90 -13.51 -19.89
CA ASN A 46 13.82 -14.13 -20.64
C ASN A 46 12.65 -14.58 -19.74
N GLY A 47 12.92 -15.08 -18.54
CA GLY A 47 11.87 -15.40 -17.56
C GLY A 47 11.11 -14.17 -17.05
N ILE A 48 11.79 -13.01 -16.95
CA ILE A 48 11.13 -11.72 -16.70
C ILE A 48 10.17 -11.41 -17.85
N LYS A 49 10.57 -11.63 -19.10
CA LYS A 49 9.74 -11.41 -20.31
C LYS A 49 8.48 -12.28 -20.35
N ASP A 50 8.56 -13.50 -19.85
CA ASP A 50 7.45 -14.46 -19.85
C ASP A 50 6.50 -14.30 -18.65
N GLY A 51 6.75 -13.33 -17.75
CA GLY A 51 5.97 -13.12 -16.52
C GLY A 51 6.14 -14.21 -15.46
N LYS A 52 6.76 -15.35 -15.80
CA LYS A 52 7.08 -16.46 -14.89
C LYS A 52 7.91 -16.01 -13.71
N LEU A 53 8.81 -15.06 -13.93
CA LEU A 53 9.77 -14.65 -12.92
C LEU A 53 9.18 -13.61 -11.93
N VAL A 54 8.20 -12.80 -12.38
CA VAL A 54 7.33 -12.04 -11.47
C VAL A 54 6.51 -12.98 -10.61
N HIS A 55 5.97 -14.07 -11.19
CA HIS A 55 5.26 -15.10 -10.44
C HIS A 55 6.19 -15.77 -9.41
N MET A 56 7.42 -16.11 -9.77
CA MET A 56 8.45 -16.70 -8.90
C MET A 56 8.86 -15.76 -7.74
N PHE A 57 9.07 -14.46 -8.01
CA PHE A 57 9.26 -13.45 -6.94
C PHE A 57 8.04 -13.36 -6.02
N THR A 58 6.83 -13.50 -6.56
CA THR A 58 5.61 -13.41 -5.77
C THR A 58 5.26 -14.68 -5.00
N THR A 59 5.60 -15.89 -5.44
CA THR A 59 5.20 -17.13 -4.75
C THR A 59 6.25 -17.70 -3.82
N GLY A 60 7.51 -17.28 -3.94
CA GLY A 60 8.61 -17.86 -3.15
C GLY A 60 8.92 -19.32 -3.52
N GLU A 61 8.24 -19.87 -4.53
CA GLU A 61 8.54 -21.19 -5.10
C GLU A 61 9.70 -21.08 -6.09
N GLY A 62 10.92 -21.35 -5.61
CA GLY A 62 12.05 -21.83 -6.41
C GLY A 62 13.03 -20.82 -7.07
N LEU A 63 14.32 -21.18 -6.93
CA LEU A 63 15.52 -20.84 -7.72
C LEU A 63 16.22 -19.47 -7.63
N LEU A 64 15.56 -18.36 -7.27
CA LEU A 64 16.24 -17.06 -7.13
C LEU A 64 16.60 -16.76 -5.69
N SER A 65 17.79 -17.20 -5.29
CA SER A 65 18.37 -16.76 -4.01
C SER A 65 19.03 -15.40 -4.22
N GLN A 66 18.44 -14.38 -3.61
CA GLN A 66 19.05 -13.06 -3.53
C GLN A 66 20.18 -13.11 -2.49
N TYR A 67 21.25 -12.38 -2.76
CA TYR A 67 22.33 -12.21 -1.81
C TYR A 67 22.53 -10.73 -1.58
N ASP A 68 22.40 -10.29 -0.34
CA ASP A 68 22.50 -8.89 -0.01
C ASP A 68 23.69 -8.67 0.92
N GLU A 69 24.57 -7.78 0.49
CA GLU A 69 25.79 -7.40 1.18
C GLU A 69 25.51 -6.29 2.19
N THR A 70 26.52 -5.94 2.98
CA THR A 70 26.50 -4.77 3.84
C THR A 70 27.43 -3.71 3.25
N THR A 71 27.00 -2.45 3.20
CA THR A 71 27.84 -1.32 2.80
C THR A 71 28.92 -1.05 3.85
N THR A 72 29.88 -0.18 3.52
CA THR A 72 30.89 0.30 4.48
C THR A 72 30.29 0.98 5.70
N ASP A 73 29.06 1.51 5.57
CA ASP A 73 28.33 2.22 6.61
C ASP A 73 27.43 1.29 7.46
N GLY A 74 27.52 -0.04 7.26
CA GLY A 74 26.75 -1.02 8.02
C GLY A 74 25.30 -1.20 7.56
N LEU A 75 24.91 -0.66 6.40
CA LEU A 75 23.56 -0.78 5.85
C LEU A 75 23.46 -1.94 4.86
N ARG A 76 22.27 -2.54 4.75
CA ARG A 76 21.98 -3.55 3.73
C ARG A 76 22.05 -2.91 2.34
N LYS A 77 22.88 -3.46 1.44
CA LYS A 77 23.29 -2.82 0.18
C LYS A 77 22.12 -2.59 -0.77
N ILE A 78 21.17 -3.52 -0.83
CA ILE A 78 19.94 -3.36 -1.63
C ILE A 78 19.13 -2.15 -1.13
N PHE A 79 18.92 -2.03 0.19
CA PHE A 79 18.19 -0.90 0.77
C PHE A 79 18.95 0.41 0.65
N ALA A 80 20.27 0.40 0.89
CA ALA A 80 21.13 1.57 0.70
C ALA A 80 21.00 2.12 -0.73
N THR A 81 21.08 1.24 -1.73
CA THR A 81 21.05 1.63 -3.15
C THR A 81 19.65 2.01 -3.63
N ASN A 82 18.63 1.19 -3.33
CA ASN A 82 17.29 1.30 -3.91
C ASN A 82 16.41 2.32 -3.18
N LEU A 83 16.69 2.59 -1.90
CA LEU A 83 15.85 3.40 -1.03
C LEU A 83 16.61 4.56 -0.39
N PHE A 84 17.62 4.28 0.44
CA PHE A 84 18.20 5.29 1.32
C PHE A 84 18.99 6.35 0.57
N GLY A 85 19.84 5.98 -0.39
CA GLY A 85 20.60 6.95 -1.18
C GLY A 85 19.72 7.93 -1.93
N HIS A 86 18.65 7.43 -2.55
CA HIS A 86 17.65 8.27 -3.20
C HIS A 86 16.92 9.18 -2.21
N PHE A 87 16.52 8.66 -1.06
CA PHE A 87 15.90 9.48 -0.01
C PHE A 87 16.84 10.59 0.47
N VAL A 88 18.11 10.28 0.76
CA VAL A 88 19.13 11.26 1.15
C VAL A 88 19.28 12.31 0.05
N LEU A 89 19.35 11.91 -1.22
CA LEU A 89 19.43 12.87 -2.34
C LEU A 89 18.25 13.86 -2.32
N ILE A 90 17.01 13.37 -2.17
CA ILE A 90 15.81 14.22 -2.07
C ILE A 90 15.92 15.20 -0.90
N ARG A 91 16.42 14.75 0.25
CA ARG A 91 16.61 15.60 1.44
C ARG A 91 17.67 16.67 1.20
N GLU A 92 18.81 16.32 0.62
CA GLU A 92 19.95 17.21 0.42
C GLU A 92 19.69 18.33 -0.60
N VAL A 93 18.82 18.07 -1.58
CA VAL A 93 18.42 19.04 -2.61
C VAL A 93 17.07 19.70 -2.31
N GLU A 94 16.49 19.51 -1.12
CA GLU A 94 15.14 20.01 -0.78
C GLU A 94 14.98 21.51 -1.06
N GLU A 95 16.03 22.31 -0.84
CA GLU A 95 16.01 23.77 -1.03
C GLU A 95 15.81 24.21 -2.48
N ILE A 96 16.16 23.37 -3.45
CA ILE A 96 15.98 23.61 -4.89
C ILE A 96 14.81 22.79 -5.48
N LEU A 97 13.96 22.20 -4.63
CA LEU A 97 12.71 21.56 -5.04
C LEU A 97 11.54 22.55 -4.99
N GLY A 98 10.65 22.48 -5.99
CA GLY A 98 9.43 23.29 -6.08
C GLY A 98 9.59 24.60 -6.86
N GLY A 99 9.02 25.68 -6.31
CA GLY A 99 8.84 26.98 -6.98
C GLY A 99 7.37 27.19 -7.38
N ASP A 100 7.14 27.71 -8.58
CA ASP A 100 5.78 27.95 -9.12
C ASP A 100 4.97 26.66 -9.32
N LYS A 101 5.66 25.52 -9.41
CA LYS A 101 5.10 24.17 -9.52
C LYS A 101 5.97 23.19 -8.73
N PRO A 102 5.38 22.12 -8.18
CA PRO A 102 6.14 21.09 -7.47
C PRO A 102 7.12 20.37 -8.39
N THR A 103 8.30 20.01 -7.86
CA THR A 103 9.25 19.13 -8.56
C THR A 103 8.62 17.75 -8.79
N GLN A 104 8.71 17.24 -10.00
CA GLN A 104 8.27 15.89 -10.33
C GLN A 104 9.39 14.89 -10.03
N ILE A 105 9.19 14.02 -9.05
CA ILE A 105 10.11 12.92 -8.76
C ILE A 105 9.52 11.66 -9.38
N ILE A 106 10.28 10.96 -10.22
CA ILE A 106 9.86 9.71 -10.86
C ILE A 106 10.80 8.61 -10.40
N TRP A 107 10.28 7.68 -9.59
CA TRP A 107 11.08 6.68 -8.90
C TRP A 107 10.78 5.28 -9.44
N THR A 108 11.81 4.62 -9.98
CA THR A 108 11.67 3.31 -10.59
C THR A 108 11.40 2.21 -9.55
N SER A 109 10.17 1.71 -9.54
CA SER A 109 9.67 0.59 -8.74
C SER A 109 9.69 -0.73 -9.53
N SER A 110 9.01 -1.74 -8.99
CA SER A 110 8.86 -3.07 -9.58
C SER A 110 7.52 -3.69 -9.21
N ARG A 111 7.01 -4.59 -10.05
CA ARG A 111 5.87 -5.47 -9.72
C ARG A 111 6.16 -6.40 -8.54
N ALA A 112 7.43 -6.64 -8.24
CA ALA A 112 7.88 -7.38 -7.05
C ALA A 112 7.60 -6.63 -5.74
N SER A 113 7.27 -5.33 -5.79
CA SER A 113 6.85 -4.54 -4.63
C SER A 113 5.52 -5.07 -4.07
N LYS A 114 5.62 -5.94 -3.07
CA LYS A 114 4.49 -6.57 -2.39
C LYS A 114 4.60 -6.35 -0.88
N GLN A 115 3.49 -6.01 -0.24
CA GLN A 115 3.42 -5.80 1.20
C GLN A 115 3.97 -6.99 2.01
N LYS A 116 3.68 -8.22 1.56
CA LYS A 116 4.13 -9.44 2.25
C LYS A 116 5.65 -9.62 2.28
N ALA A 117 6.38 -8.93 1.40
CA ALA A 117 7.83 -8.94 1.38
C ALA A 117 8.43 -7.91 2.34
N PHE A 118 7.63 -7.08 3.04
CA PHE A 118 8.15 -6.02 3.91
C PHE A 118 7.70 -6.19 5.36
N SER A 119 8.64 -5.96 6.27
CA SER A 119 8.40 -5.91 7.71
C SER A 119 9.01 -4.63 8.27
N ILE A 120 8.20 -3.82 8.94
CA ILE A 120 8.70 -2.59 9.60
C ILE A 120 9.68 -2.90 10.75
N ARG A 121 9.61 -4.10 11.32
CA ARG A 121 10.51 -4.56 12.39
C ARG A 121 11.88 -4.98 11.85
N ASP A 122 11.94 -5.28 10.55
CA ASP A 122 13.17 -5.56 9.81
C ASP A 122 13.21 -4.64 8.60
N ILE A 123 13.38 -3.34 8.88
CA ILE A 123 13.23 -2.27 7.88
C ILE A 123 14.20 -2.38 6.72
N GLN A 124 15.32 -3.09 6.89
CA GLN A 124 16.33 -3.32 5.85
C GLN A 124 16.26 -4.73 5.25
N HIS A 125 15.27 -5.53 5.65
CA HIS A 125 15.08 -6.90 5.20
C HIS A 125 16.32 -7.79 5.37
N SER A 126 16.95 -7.67 6.53
CA SER A 126 18.18 -8.38 6.90
C SER A 126 17.98 -9.87 7.19
N GLU A 127 16.76 -10.29 7.56
CA GLU A 127 16.44 -11.68 7.93
C GLU A 127 15.55 -12.38 6.89
N GLY A 128 15.02 -11.65 5.91
CA GLY A 128 14.05 -12.15 4.95
C GLY A 128 14.63 -12.62 3.61
N ALA A 129 13.82 -13.37 2.85
CA ALA A 129 14.25 -14.01 1.61
C ALA A 129 14.09 -13.14 0.33
N ASP A 130 13.40 -12.00 0.41
CA ASP A 130 13.14 -11.11 -0.74
C ASP A 130 13.49 -9.63 -0.43
N PRO A 131 14.78 -9.31 -0.21
CA PRO A 131 15.20 -7.95 0.10
C PRO A 131 14.92 -6.96 -1.04
N TYR A 132 14.94 -7.40 -2.30
CA TYR A 132 14.57 -6.55 -3.44
C TYR A 132 13.10 -6.15 -3.42
N GLY A 133 12.16 -7.11 -3.37
CA GLY A 133 10.74 -6.82 -3.30
C GLY A 133 10.39 -5.99 -2.07
N SER A 134 11.05 -6.27 -0.95
CA SER A 134 10.96 -5.47 0.28
C SER A 134 11.38 -4.01 0.07
N SER A 135 12.55 -3.78 -0.55
CA SER A 135 13.07 -2.44 -0.81
C SER A 135 12.16 -1.64 -1.73
N LYS A 136 11.59 -2.28 -2.76
CA LYS A 136 10.65 -1.65 -3.70
C LYS A 136 9.30 -1.36 -3.04
N TYR A 137 8.84 -2.18 -2.11
CA TYR A 137 7.65 -1.87 -1.30
C TYR A 137 7.89 -0.73 -0.31
N ALA A 138 9.01 -0.72 0.39
CA ALA A 138 9.39 0.37 1.28
C ALA A 138 9.50 1.71 0.51
N MET A 139 10.03 1.67 -0.71
CA MET A 139 10.11 2.80 -1.63
C MET A 139 8.73 3.32 -2.03
N ASP A 140 7.80 2.43 -2.37
CA ASP A 140 6.43 2.81 -2.68
C ASP A 140 5.81 3.51 -1.46
N VAL A 141 5.88 2.92 -0.27
CA VAL A 141 5.35 3.53 0.98
C VAL A 141 6.01 4.89 1.27
N LEU A 142 7.33 5.01 1.09
CA LEU A 142 8.06 6.26 1.29
C LEU A 142 7.63 7.34 0.30
N SER A 143 7.37 6.99 -0.97
CA SER A 143 6.88 7.95 -1.96
C SER A 143 5.56 8.59 -1.52
N VAL A 144 4.66 7.80 -0.92
CA VAL A 144 3.41 8.30 -0.34
C VAL A 144 3.70 9.27 0.81
N ALA A 145 4.55 8.87 1.75
CA ALA A 145 4.92 9.72 2.89
C ALA A 145 5.58 11.04 2.46
N LEU A 146 6.42 11.01 1.42
CA LEU A 146 7.03 12.20 0.83
C LEU A 146 5.99 13.13 0.22
N ASN A 147 5.04 12.57 -0.52
CA ASN A 147 3.93 13.35 -1.10
C ASN A 147 3.03 13.96 -0.03
N GLU A 148 2.74 13.24 1.05
CA GLU A 148 1.92 13.76 2.14
C GLU A 148 2.61 14.92 2.85
N LYS A 149 3.92 14.79 3.08
CA LYS A 149 4.70 15.78 3.82
C LYS A 149 5.06 17.01 2.98
N TYR A 150 5.34 16.84 1.69
CA TYR A 150 5.94 17.86 0.83
C TYR A 150 5.12 18.17 -0.42
N ASN A 151 3.81 17.91 -0.43
CA ASN A 151 2.93 17.99 -1.60
C ASN A 151 3.00 19.32 -2.40
N SER A 152 3.32 20.43 -1.75
CA SER A 152 3.46 21.75 -2.38
C SER A 152 4.83 21.97 -3.02
N ARG A 153 5.86 21.23 -2.59
CA ARG A 153 7.25 21.32 -3.08
C ARG A 153 7.59 20.23 -4.08
N LEU A 154 7.10 19.01 -3.87
CA LEU A 154 7.38 17.86 -4.73
C LEU A 154 6.16 16.96 -4.92
N ARG A 155 6.20 16.19 -6.00
CA ARG A 155 5.29 15.10 -6.30
C ARG A 155 6.10 13.88 -6.73
N ALA A 156 6.18 12.87 -5.87
CA ALA A 156 6.87 11.61 -6.13
C ALA A 156 5.92 10.56 -6.73
N PHE A 157 6.28 10.00 -7.87
CA PHE A 157 5.52 8.97 -8.55
C PHE A 157 6.39 7.73 -8.69
N VAL A 158 5.90 6.61 -8.18
CA VAL A 158 6.56 5.32 -8.36
C VAL A 158 6.05 4.65 -9.63
N VAL A 159 6.98 4.22 -10.48
CA VAL A 159 6.67 3.60 -11.78
C VAL A 159 7.22 2.19 -11.84
N SER A 160 6.39 1.21 -12.18
CA SER A 160 6.87 -0.16 -12.41
C SER A 160 7.23 -0.33 -13.89
N LEU A 161 8.47 -0.74 -14.13
CA LEU A 161 8.94 -1.18 -15.45
C LEU A 161 8.53 -2.65 -15.70
N ASN A 162 8.58 -3.09 -16.96
CA ASN A 162 8.16 -4.40 -17.45
C ASN A 162 9.25 -5.09 -18.30
N CYS A 163 9.01 -6.36 -18.64
CA CYS A 163 9.64 -7.30 -19.58
C CYS A 163 10.65 -6.78 -20.61
N SER A 164 10.33 -5.71 -21.35
CA SER A 164 11.22 -5.14 -22.36
C SER A 164 11.47 -3.66 -22.08
N PRO A 165 12.64 -3.10 -22.44
CA PRO A 165 12.92 -1.67 -22.24
C PRO A 165 11.85 -0.77 -22.85
N TYR A 166 11.39 -1.10 -24.07
CA TYR A 166 10.34 -0.35 -24.76
C TYR A 166 9.01 -0.40 -24.00
N ASN A 167 8.44 -1.59 -23.79
CA ASN A 167 7.14 -1.72 -23.13
C ASN A 167 7.20 -1.31 -21.66
N GLY A 168 8.33 -1.56 -20.99
CA GLY A 168 8.55 -1.23 -19.59
C GLY A 168 8.62 0.27 -19.33
N SER A 169 9.09 1.05 -20.30
CA SER A 169 9.20 2.50 -20.18
C SER A 169 7.89 3.27 -20.41
N GLU A 170 6.80 2.60 -20.82
CA GLU A 170 5.55 3.30 -21.18
C GLU A 170 5.01 4.18 -20.04
N ALA A 171 4.87 3.63 -18.83
CA ALA A 171 4.42 4.38 -17.66
C ALA A 171 5.43 5.48 -17.27
N LEU A 172 6.73 5.22 -17.41
CA LEU A 172 7.78 6.21 -17.17
C LEU A 172 7.57 7.43 -18.09
N VAL A 173 7.48 7.21 -19.40
CA VAL A 173 7.32 8.26 -20.43
C VAL A 173 5.99 8.99 -20.25
N TRP A 174 4.91 8.27 -19.97
CA TRP A 174 3.60 8.87 -19.79
C TRP A 174 3.52 9.74 -18.54
N VAL A 175 4.02 9.26 -17.39
CA VAL A 175 4.05 10.02 -16.13
C VAL A 175 4.84 11.31 -16.32
N THR A 176 6.01 11.26 -16.98
CA THR A 176 6.82 12.44 -17.32
C THR A 176 6.04 13.50 -18.10
N LYS A 177 5.13 13.07 -18.98
CA LYS A 177 4.35 13.99 -19.83
C LYS A 177 3.13 14.58 -19.12
N GLN A 178 2.73 14.05 -17.97
CA GLN A 178 1.57 14.55 -17.23
C GLN A 178 1.92 15.77 -16.39
N LYS A 179 0.92 16.61 -16.12
CA LYS A 179 1.02 17.60 -15.05
C LYS A 179 1.08 16.86 -13.70
N PRO A 180 2.05 17.14 -12.82
CA PRO A 180 2.13 16.44 -11.53
C PRO A 180 0.85 16.53 -10.69
N GLU A 181 0.08 17.61 -10.83
CA GLU A 181 -1.17 17.83 -10.11
C GLU A 181 -2.34 16.98 -10.62
N SER A 182 -2.28 16.50 -11.87
CA SER A 182 -3.32 15.63 -12.44
C SER A 182 -3.15 14.16 -12.07
N LEU A 183 -2.00 13.80 -11.49
CA LEU A 183 -1.69 12.45 -11.07
C LEU A 183 -2.03 12.23 -9.58
N ASP A 184 -2.37 11.01 -9.23
CA ASP A 184 -2.58 10.62 -7.85
C ASP A 184 -1.26 10.26 -7.17
N PRO A 185 -0.81 11.02 -6.16
CA PRO A 185 0.46 10.78 -5.49
C PRO A 185 0.48 9.54 -4.58
N HIS A 186 -0.64 8.82 -4.45
CA HIS A 186 -0.71 7.57 -3.66
C HIS A 186 -0.77 6.33 -4.55
N SER A 187 -0.47 6.48 -5.84
CA SER A 187 -0.54 5.40 -6.83
C SER A 187 0.83 5.06 -7.40
N ARG A 188 1.04 3.76 -7.63
CA ARG A 188 2.08 3.20 -8.48
C ARG A 188 1.53 3.04 -9.89
N TYR A 189 2.25 3.58 -10.86
CA TYR A 189 1.89 3.50 -12.27
C TYR A 189 2.64 2.35 -12.92
N ASN A 190 1.91 1.41 -13.50
CA ASN A 190 2.48 0.20 -14.08
C ASN A 190 2.41 0.24 -15.61
N SER A 191 3.51 -0.09 -16.27
CA SER A 191 3.50 -0.41 -17.69
C SER A 191 2.96 -1.82 -17.90
N ASN A 192 1.92 -1.96 -18.73
CA ASN A 192 1.33 -3.25 -19.08
C ASN A 192 1.27 -3.40 -20.60
N THR A 193 1.25 -4.64 -21.07
CA THR A 193 1.09 -4.97 -22.49
C THR A 193 -0.04 -5.99 -22.60
N ASN A 194 -1.02 -5.74 -23.46
CA ASN A 194 -2.10 -6.69 -23.70
C ASN A 194 -1.63 -7.83 -24.64
N VAL A 195 -2.49 -8.84 -24.83
CA VAL A 195 -2.20 -10.01 -25.70
C VAL A 195 -1.93 -9.64 -27.17
N LEU A 196 -2.36 -8.45 -27.60
CA LEU A 196 -2.11 -7.91 -28.95
C LEU A 196 -0.84 -7.05 -29.03
N GLY A 197 -0.02 -7.02 -27.98
CA GLY A 197 1.22 -6.24 -27.95
C GLY A 197 1.02 -4.73 -27.71
N ARG A 198 -0.19 -4.25 -27.42
CA ARG A 198 -0.45 -2.82 -27.16
C ARG A 198 -0.12 -2.49 -25.71
N CYS A 199 0.67 -1.44 -25.51
CA CYS A 199 0.98 -0.95 -24.17
C CYS A 199 -0.15 -0.09 -23.60
N PHE A 200 -0.35 -0.20 -22.29
CA PHE A 200 -1.28 0.63 -21.54
C PHE A 200 -0.80 0.80 -20.09
N ILE A 201 -1.34 1.80 -19.41
CA ILE A 201 -0.93 2.16 -18.05
C ILE A 201 -2.05 1.84 -17.08
N SER A 202 -1.71 1.21 -15.96
CA SER A 202 -2.61 1.05 -14.83
C SER A 202 -2.05 1.73 -13.60
N ALA A 203 -2.93 2.26 -12.74
CA ALA A 203 -2.55 2.83 -11.45
C ALA A 203 -3.01 1.89 -10.33
N GLU A 204 -2.12 1.60 -9.37
CA GLU A 204 -2.38 0.76 -8.20
C GLU A 204 -2.06 1.54 -6.93
N LYS A 205 -2.98 1.56 -5.95
CA LYS A 205 -2.79 2.30 -4.70
C LYS A 205 -1.69 1.69 -3.83
N VAL A 206 -0.82 2.55 -3.31
CA VAL A 206 0.42 2.16 -2.61
C VAL A 206 0.24 2.06 -1.09
N SER A 207 -0.69 2.81 -0.51
CA SER A 207 -0.91 2.88 0.94
C SER A 207 -2.15 2.10 1.39
N LYS A 208 -2.04 0.78 1.41
CA LYS A 208 -3.06 -0.10 1.99
C LYS A 208 -2.67 -0.46 3.41
N ILE A 209 -3.40 0.05 4.41
CA ILE A 209 -3.32 -0.50 5.76
C ILE A 209 -4.14 -1.78 5.74
N VAL A 210 -3.47 -2.93 5.80
CA VAL A 210 -4.12 -4.23 6.00
C VAL A 210 -3.88 -4.65 7.44
N THR A 211 -4.93 -4.76 8.24
CA THR A 211 -4.84 -5.40 9.56
C THR A 211 -4.81 -6.92 9.40
N ALA A 212 -4.49 -7.66 10.45
CA ALA A 212 -4.21 -9.10 10.38
C ALA A 212 -5.25 -9.92 9.56
N ASN A 213 -4.73 -10.79 8.68
CA ASN A 213 -5.49 -11.84 8.02
C ASN A 213 -5.36 -13.12 8.83
N TYR A 214 -6.48 -13.77 9.14
CA TYR A 214 -6.48 -14.95 9.99
C TYR A 214 -6.89 -16.18 9.20
N ASN A 215 -6.04 -17.21 9.26
CA ASN A 215 -6.27 -18.48 8.58
C ASN A 215 -7.45 -19.23 9.18
N SER A 216 -7.98 -20.20 8.43
CA SER A 216 -9.06 -21.05 8.93
C SER A 216 -8.63 -21.81 10.19
N ASN A 217 -9.59 -22.12 11.07
CA ASN A 217 -9.35 -22.86 12.33
C ASN A 217 -8.43 -22.15 13.34
N THR A 218 -8.52 -20.82 13.44
CA THR A 218 -7.66 -20.04 14.36
C THR A 218 -8.44 -19.54 15.58
N ASN A 219 -7.81 -19.59 16.77
CA ASN A 219 -8.31 -18.98 18.01
C ASN A 219 -7.42 -17.81 18.42
N ILE A 220 -7.99 -16.63 18.67
CA ILE A 220 -7.19 -15.40 18.82
C ILE A 220 -7.67 -14.56 20.00
N LEU A 221 -6.70 -14.13 20.80
CA LEU A 221 -6.84 -13.11 21.84
C LEU A 221 -5.91 -11.94 21.51
N GLY A 222 -6.43 -10.74 21.23
CA GLY A 222 -5.56 -9.65 20.80
C GLY A 222 -6.17 -8.25 20.74
N ARG A 223 -5.29 -7.25 20.61
CA ARG A 223 -5.64 -5.85 20.37
C ARG A 223 -4.82 -5.30 19.20
N CYS A 224 -5.45 -4.52 18.34
CA CYS A 224 -4.80 -3.80 17.25
C CYS A 224 -5.05 -2.30 17.44
N PHE A 225 -4.00 -1.48 17.32
CA PHE A 225 -4.06 -0.02 17.42
C PHE A 225 -3.29 0.61 16.27
N ILE A 226 -3.94 1.45 15.49
CA ILE A 226 -3.38 2.05 14.27
C ILE A 226 -3.67 3.55 14.27
N LEU A 227 -2.62 4.34 14.05
CA LEU A 227 -2.68 5.79 13.84
C LEU A 227 -2.08 6.10 12.47
N ALA A 228 -2.84 6.79 11.62
CA ALA A 228 -2.38 7.24 10.32
C ALA A 228 -2.87 8.67 10.05
N LYS A 229 -2.08 9.48 9.34
CA LYS A 229 -2.57 10.78 8.88
C LYS A 229 -3.41 10.60 7.63
N LYS A 230 -2.86 9.99 6.59
CA LYS A 230 -3.59 9.74 5.37
C LYS A 230 -3.20 8.41 4.75
N VAL A 231 -4.18 7.75 4.16
CA VAL A 231 -4.05 6.43 3.53
C VAL A 231 -5.00 6.32 2.36
N SER A 232 -4.61 5.54 1.36
CA SER A 232 -5.49 5.27 0.23
C SER A 232 -6.57 4.28 0.62
N GLU A 233 -6.22 3.23 1.36
CA GLU A 233 -7.15 2.15 1.66
C GLU A 233 -6.86 1.61 3.07
N ILE A 234 -7.92 1.38 3.85
CA ILE A 234 -7.83 0.66 5.11
C ILE A 234 -8.67 -0.60 4.95
N VAL A 235 -8.00 -1.76 4.95
CA VAL A 235 -8.64 -3.07 5.02
C VAL A 235 -8.45 -3.64 6.40
N THR A 236 -9.55 -3.74 7.13
CA THR A 236 -9.55 -4.38 8.43
C THR A 236 -9.61 -5.91 8.31
N ALA A 237 -9.58 -6.62 9.43
CA ALA A 237 -9.21 -8.03 9.44
C ALA A 237 -10.12 -8.90 8.56
N ASN A 238 -9.52 -9.84 7.83
CA ASN A 238 -10.26 -10.89 7.14
C ASN A 238 -10.19 -12.18 7.96
N TYR A 239 -11.36 -12.74 8.25
CA TYR A 239 -11.52 -13.93 9.07
C TYR A 239 -11.97 -15.09 8.19
N ASN A 240 -11.07 -16.05 7.95
CA ASN A 240 -11.39 -17.26 7.21
C ASN A 240 -12.26 -18.22 8.05
N SER A 241 -12.70 -19.33 7.47
CA SER A 241 -13.72 -20.18 8.08
C SER A 241 -13.26 -20.80 9.41
N ASN A 242 -14.22 -21.07 10.32
CA ASN A 242 -13.95 -21.71 11.63
C ASN A 242 -13.01 -20.89 12.53
N THR A 243 -13.18 -19.57 12.60
CA THR A 243 -12.31 -18.69 13.41
C THR A 243 -13.03 -18.22 14.68
N ASN A 244 -12.37 -18.29 15.84
CA ASN A 244 -12.89 -17.75 17.11
C ASN A 244 -12.01 -16.61 17.63
N ILE A 245 -12.60 -15.44 17.90
CA ILE A 245 -11.83 -14.25 18.28
C ILE A 245 -12.40 -13.56 19.50
N LEU A 246 -11.48 -13.19 20.39
CA LEU A 246 -11.70 -12.26 21.48
C LEU A 246 -10.75 -11.07 21.33
N GLY A 247 -11.25 -9.90 20.90
CA GLY A 247 -10.31 -8.79 20.61
C GLY A 247 -10.91 -7.41 20.37
N ARG A 248 -10.04 -6.41 20.29
CA ARG A 248 -10.41 -5.00 20.00
C ARG A 248 -9.50 -4.40 18.94
N CYS A 249 -10.08 -3.69 17.99
CA CYS A 249 -9.34 -2.91 17.00
C CYS A 249 -9.69 -1.43 17.17
N PHE A 250 -8.67 -0.57 17.17
CA PHE A 250 -8.82 0.87 17.17
C PHE A 250 -7.99 1.47 16.03
N ILE A 251 -8.63 2.23 15.16
CA ILE A 251 -8.02 2.86 13.99
C ILE A 251 -8.37 4.33 14.02
N SER A 252 -7.36 5.21 14.00
CA SER A 252 -7.54 6.65 13.84
C SER A 252 -6.84 7.11 12.57
N VAL A 253 -7.58 7.75 11.68
CA VAL A 253 -7.10 8.27 10.41
C VAL A 253 -7.58 9.71 10.18
N GLU A 254 -6.75 10.63 9.66
CA GLU A 254 -7.28 11.95 9.26
C GLU A 254 -8.02 11.82 7.92
N LYS A 255 -7.41 11.18 6.91
CA LYS A 255 -8.02 11.01 5.57
C LYS A 255 -7.82 9.61 4.98
N ALA A 256 -8.92 8.97 4.57
CA ALA A 256 -8.88 7.72 3.79
C ALA A 256 -9.63 7.88 2.47
N SER A 257 -9.21 7.22 1.38
CA SER A 257 -10.08 7.13 0.21
C SER A 257 -11.14 6.05 0.43
N GLU A 258 -10.72 4.87 0.85
CA GLU A 258 -11.59 3.71 1.05
C GLU A 258 -11.35 3.08 2.43
N LEU A 259 -12.45 2.68 3.07
CA LEU A 259 -12.45 1.96 4.33
C LEU A 259 -13.25 0.67 4.20
N GLU A 260 -12.55 -0.47 4.10
CA GLU A 260 -13.13 -1.80 4.16
C GLU A 260 -13.12 -2.34 5.61
N THR A 261 -14.31 -2.51 6.15
CA THR A 261 -14.51 -3.15 7.47
C THR A 261 -14.38 -4.69 7.39
N PRO A 262 -14.34 -5.41 8.53
CA PRO A 262 -13.84 -6.78 8.50
C PRO A 262 -14.75 -7.73 7.70
N LYS A 263 -14.15 -8.70 7.04
CA LYS A 263 -14.89 -9.75 6.31
C LYS A 263 -14.94 -11.02 7.15
N TYR A 264 -16.14 -11.57 7.30
CA TYR A 264 -16.38 -12.78 8.09
C TYR A 264 -16.82 -13.92 7.18
N ASN A 265 -15.99 -14.95 7.05
CA ASN A 265 -16.35 -16.17 6.32
C ASN A 265 -17.11 -17.15 7.23
N SER A 266 -17.53 -18.29 6.68
CA SER A 266 -18.48 -19.18 7.35
C SER A 266 -17.97 -19.75 8.68
N ASN A 267 -18.87 -20.00 9.63
CA ASN A 267 -18.55 -20.58 10.95
C ASN A 267 -17.59 -19.70 11.78
N THR A 268 -17.80 -18.39 11.77
CA THR A 268 -16.97 -17.44 12.53
C THR A 268 -17.68 -17.00 13.82
N ASN A 269 -16.99 -17.09 14.96
CA ASN A 269 -17.50 -16.63 16.27
C ASN A 269 -16.64 -15.49 16.81
N ILE A 270 -17.25 -14.32 17.08
CA ILE A 270 -16.48 -13.14 17.47
C ILE A 270 -17.08 -12.46 18.68
N LEU A 271 -16.22 -12.19 19.66
CA LEU A 271 -16.46 -11.35 20.81
C LEU A 271 -15.50 -10.16 20.77
N GLY A 272 -15.94 -9.01 20.26
CA GLY A 272 -15.01 -7.91 20.01
C GLY A 272 -15.60 -6.55 19.67
N ARG A 273 -14.75 -5.53 19.62
CA ARG A 273 -15.14 -4.16 19.23
C ARG A 273 -14.16 -3.57 18.23
N CYS A 274 -14.68 -2.94 17.19
CA CYS A 274 -13.88 -2.14 16.26
C CYS A 274 -14.27 -0.67 16.42
N PHE A 275 -13.28 0.20 16.56
CA PHE A 275 -13.45 1.64 16.64
C PHE A 275 -12.64 2.27 15.52
N ILE A 276 -13.30 3.05 14.67
CA ILE A 276 -12.68 3.73 13.55
C ILE A 276 -13.03 5.21 13.65
N LEU A 277 -12.02 6.05 13.80
CA LEU A 277 -12.13 7.50 13.80
C LEU A 277 -11.50 8.02 12.51
N ALA A 278 -12.28 8.70 11.68
CA ALA A 278 -11.85 9.28 10.42
C ALA A 278 -12.27 10.76 10.33
N GLU A 279 -11.48 11.66 9.74
CA GLU A 279 -12.00 13.01 9.43
C GLU A 279 -12.66 13.05 8.06
N LYS A 280 -12.02 12.50 7.03
CA LYS A 280 -12.57 12.45 5.67
C LYS A 280 -12.40 11.07 5.05
N VAL A 281 -13.49 10.47 4.62
CA VAL A 281 -13.51 9.19 3.88
C VAL A 281 -14.31 9.37 2.59
N SER A 282 -13.88 8.80 1.46
CA SER A 282 -14.72 8.82 0.26
C SER A 282 -15.79 7.74 0.37
N GLU A 283 -15.39 6.49 0.61
CA GLU A 283 -16.31 5.35 0.69
C GLU A 283 -16.08 4.52 1.96
N ILE A 284 -17.17 4.08 2.59
CA ILE A 284 -17.16 3.13 3.69
C ILE A 284 -17.90 1.86 3.28
N ALA A 285 -17.14 0.79 3.05
CA ALA A 285 -17.66 -0.55 2.81
C ALA A 285 -17.82 -1.29 4.15
N THR A 286 -19.06 -1.45 4.59
CA THR A 286 -19.37 -2.14 5.86
C THR A 286 -19.32 -3.68 5.71
N PRO A 287 -19.36 -4.45 6.83
CA PRO A 287 -18.92 -5.83 6.79
C PRO A 287 -19.77 -6.75 5.92
N LYS A 288 -19.12 -7.80 5.40
CA LYS A 288 -19.81 -8.93 4.78
C LYS A 288 -19.85 -10.11 5.76
N TYR A 289 -21.04 -10.62 6.03
CA TYR A 289 -21.29 -11.73 6.95
C TYR A 289 -21.75 -12.97 6.20
N ASN A 290 -20.86 -13.93 5.94
CA ASN A 290 -21.23 -15.20 5.31
C ASN A 290 -22.00 -16.13 6.29
N SER A 291 -22.47 -17.27 5.81
CA SER A 291 -23.38 -18.15 6.56
C SER A 291 -22.80 -18.70 7.87
N ASN A 292 -23.65 -19.00 8.85
CA ASN A 292 -23.25 -19.55 10.16
C ASN A 292 -22.29 -18.65 10.95
N THR A 293 -22.53 -17.34 10.94
CA THR A 293 -21.69 -16.37 11.66
C THR A 293 -22.39 -15.93 12.95
N ASN A 294 -21.71 -16.03 14.10
CA ASN A 294 -22.20 -15.55 15.39
C ASN A 294 -21.32 -14.40 15.90
N ILE A 295 -21.90 -13.22 16.05
CA ILE A 295 -21.14 -12.03 16.44
C ILE A 295 -21.76 -11.37 17.66
N LEU A 296 -20.95 -11.27 18.72
CA LEU A 296 -21.21 -10.47 19.90
C LEU A 296 -20.23 -9.30 19.92
N GLY A 297 -20.54 -8.23 19.18
CA GLY A 297 -19.60 -7.15 18.96
C GLY A 297 -20.20 -5.85 18.46
N ARG A 298 -19.42 -4.77 18.50
CA ARG A 298 -19.85 -3.44 18.04
C ARG A 298 -18.79 -2.83 17.14
N CYS A 299 -19.22 -2.25 16.02
CA CYS A 299 -18.37 -1.42 15.16
C CYS A 299 -18.81 0.03 15.35
N PHE A 300 -17.88 0.91 15.70
CA PHE A 300 -18.12 2.35 15.82
C PHE A 300 -17.30 3.07 14.78
N ILE A 301 -17.97 3.80 13.90
CA ILE A 301 -17.34 4.59 12.85
C ILE A 301 -17.75 6.04 13.08
N LEU A 302 -16.78 6.88 13.41
CA LEU A 302 -16.96 8.33 13.52
C LEU A 302 -16.22 8.97 12.36
N ALA A 303 -16.94 9.55 11.41
CA ALA A 303 -16.37 10.15 10.21
C ALA A 303 -16.92 11.55 9.98
N LYS A 304 -16.12 12.63 9.99
CA LYS A 304 -16.70 13.98 9.80
C LYS A 304 -17.34 14.13 8.40
N LYS A 305 -16.66 13.72 7.34
CA LYS A 305 -17.18 13.76 5.95
C LYS A 305 -17.05 12.39 5.29
N VAL A 306 -18.16 11.90 4.73
CA VAL A 306 -18.22 10.66 3.95
C VAL A 306 -18.95 10.93 2.64
N SER A 307 -18.46 10.43 1.50
CA SER A 307 -19.24 10.51 0.27
C SER A 307 -20.32 9.43 0.27
N GLU A 308 -19.93 8.16 0.39
CA GLU A 308 -20.83 7.02 0.30
C GLU A 308 -20.64 6.04 1.46
N ILE A 309 -21.76 5.51 1.96
CA ILE A 309 -21.78 4.41 2.92
C ILE A 309 -22.53 3.22 2.32
N VAL A 310 -21.81 2.12 2.09
CA VAL A 310 -22.37 0.85 1.63
C VAL A 310 -22.62 -0.03 2.85
N THR A 311 -23.90 -0.31 3.14
CA THR A 311 -24.29 -1.02 4.37
C THR A 311 -24.17 -2.56 4.26
N PRO A 312 -24.23 -3.30 5.39
CA PRO A 312 -23.74 -4.67 5.43
C PRO A 312 -24.60 -5.62 4.59
N LYS A 313 -23.97 -6.69 4.09
CA LYS A 313 -24.65 -7.82 3.45
C LYS A 313 -24.65 -9.03 4.38
N TYR A 314 -25.84 -9.55 4.65
CA TYR A 314 -26.06 -10.69 5.53
C TYR A 314 -26.46 -11.93 4.71
N TYR A 315 -25.77 -13.05 4.93
CA TYR A 315 -26.11 -14.35 4.34
C TYR A 315 -26.79 -15.24 5.40
N GLY A 316 -27.37 -16.38 4.99
CA GLY A 316 -28.29 -17.15 5.84
C GLY A 316 -27.65 -17.77 7.09
N ASN A 317 -28.46 -18.03 8.12
CA ASN A 317 -28.05 -18.58 9.42
C ASN A 317 -27.06 -17.67 10.16
N THR A 318 -27.34 -16.37 10.22
CA THR A 318 -26.49 -15.40 10.94
C THR A 318 -27.18 -14.93 12.21
N ASN A 319 -26.45 -14.97 13.33
CA ASN A 319 -26.92 -14.45 14.62
C ASN A 319 -26.02 -13.29 15.04
N ILE A 320 -26.56 -12.08 15.02
CA ILE A 320 -25.80 -10.87 15.30
C ILE A 320 -26.41 -10.17 16.51
N LEU A 321 -25.68 -10.21 17.63
CA LEU A 321 -25.96 -9.47 18.85
C LEU A 321 -24.98 -8.29 18.94
N GLY A 322 -25.23 -7.27 18.12
CA GLY A 322 -24.28 -6.19 17.84
C GLY A 322 -24.89 -5.02 17.10
N ARG A 323 -24.20 -3.87 17.11
CA ARG A 323 -24.62 -2.65 16.38
C ARG A 323 -23.44 -2.09 15.58
N CYS A 324 -23.70 -1.65 14.35
CA CYS A 324 -22.82 -0.71 13.66
C CYS A 324 -23.32 0.71 13.97
N PHE A 325 -22.51 1.52 14.62
CA PHE A 325 -22.82 2.91 14.94
C PHE A 325 -22.00 3.78 13.99
N ILE A 326 -22.69 4.51 13.12
CA ILE A 326 -22.04 5.42 12.17
C ILE A 326 -22.50 6.82 12.52
N SER A 327 -21.56 7.67 12.92
CA SER A 327 -21.81 9.10 13.09
C SER A 327 -21.02 9.85 12.04
N ALA A 328 -21.73 10.66 11.26
CA ALA A 328 -21.11 11.50 10.26
C ALA A 328 -21.74 12.88 10.19
N GLU A 329 -20.91 13.91 9.97
CA GLU A 329 -21.41 15.29 9.88
C GLU A 329 -21.89 15.61 8.47
N LYS A 330 -21.38 14.93 7.44
CA LYS A 330 -21.82 15.10 6.06
C LYS A 330 -21.74 13.76 5.33
N VAL A 331 -22.86 13.31 4.77
CA VAL A 331 -22.98 12.09 3.95
C VAL A 331 -23.73 12.41 2.68
N ILE A 332 -23.23 11.96 1.52
CA ILE A 332 -23.89 12.19 0.22
C ILE A 332 -24.90 11.09 -0.05
N GLU A 333 -24.53 9.81 0.15
CA GLU A 333 -25.39 8.65 -0.12
C GLU A 333 -25.26 7.54 0.93
N ILE A 334 -26.38 6.85 1.22
CA ILE A 334 -26.43 5.65 2.06
C ILE A 334 -27.24 4.58 1.34
N VAL A 335 -26.60 3.44 1.05
CA VAL A 335 -27.26 2.29 0.42
C VAL A 335 -27.72 1.32 1.51
N THR A 336 -29.02 1.13 1.72
CA THR A 336 -29.59 0.30 2.81
C THR A 336 -29.35 -1.21 2.66
N PRO A 337 -29.33 -1.97 3.78
CA PRO A 337 -28.88 -3.37 3.76
C PRO A 337 -29.89 -4.29 3.07
N LYS A 338 -29.38 -5.40 2.53
CA LYS A 338 -30.20 -6.52 2.05
C LYS A 338 -30.11 -7.68 3.03
N TYR A 339 -31.28 -8.20 3.42
CA TYR A 339 -31.42 -9.33 4.34
C TYR A 339 -31.81 -10.58 3.55
N ASN A 340 -31.11 -11.70 3.80
CA ASN A 340 -31.46 -13.01 3.29
C ASN A 340 -32.20 -13.84 4.36
N SER A 341 -32.76 -14.98 3.98
CA SER A 341 -33.53 -15.87 4.87
C SER A 341 -32.72 -16.34 6.10
N ASN A 342 -33.42 -16.61 7.22
CA ASN A 342 -32.85 -17.13 8.48
C ASN A 342 -31.76 -16.24 9.10
N THR A 343 -32.02 -14.93 9.15
CA THR A 343 -31.11 -13.94 9.76
C THR A 343 -31.73 -13.40 11.05
N ASN A 344 -31.09 -13.64 12.19
CA ASN A 344 -31.52 -13.13 13.49
C ASN A 344 -30.63 -11.97 13.93
N ILE A 345 -31.14 -10.75 13.84
CA ILE A 345 -30.39 -9.52 14.19
C ILE A 345 -31.04 -8.86 15.39
N LEU A 346 -30.34 -8.87 16.53
CA LEU A 346 -30.72 -8.15 17.73
C LEU A 346 -29.86 -6.89 17.89
N GLY A 347 -30.17 -5.87 17.09
CA GLY A 347 -29.48 -4.57 17.05
C GLY A 347 -29.73 -3.83 15.73
N ARG A 348 -29.96 -2.51 15.76
CA ARG A 348 -30.10 -1.69 14.55
C ARG A 348 -28.81 -0.93 14.27
N CYS A 349 -28.43 -0.78 13.00
CA CYS A 349 -27.41 0.19 12.64
C CYS A 349 -27.97 1.60 12.93
N LEU A 350 -27.25 2.40 13.70
CA LEU A 350 -27.68 3.74 14.08
C LEU A 350 -26.83 4.74 13.29
N TYR A 351 -27.51 5.58 12.50
CA TYR A 351 -26.90 6.65 11.73
C TYR A 351 -27.22 7.98 12.39
N LEU A 352 -26.21 8.64 12.94
CA LEU A 352 -26.32 10.00 13.47
C LEU A 352 -25.69 10.95 12.46
N LEU A 353 -26.56 11.51 11.63
CA LEU A 353 -26.19 12.41 10.54
C LEU A 353 -26.56 13.84 10.95
N LYS A 354 -25.58 14.74 11.01
CA LYS A 354 -25.90 16.17 11.01
C LYS A 354 -26.21 16.58 9.57
N ARG A 355 -27.22 17.44 9.39
CA ARG A 355 -27.52 18.05 8.09
C ARG A 355 -26.49 19.11 7.76
#